data_AF-A0AAD4FRX9-F1
#
_entry.id   AF-A0AAD4FRX9-F1
#
_cell.length_a   1.000
_cell.length_b   1.000
_cell.length_c   1.000
_cell.angle_alpha   90.00
_cell.angle_beta   90.00
_cell.angle_gamma   90.00
#
_symmetry.space_group_name_H-M   'P 1'
#
loop_
_entity.id
_entity.type
_entity.pdbx_description
1 polymer ?
#
loop_
_entity_poly.entity_id
_entity_poly.type
_entity_poly.pdbx_seq_one_letter_code
_entity_poly.pdbx_strand_id
1 'polypeptide(L)' 'MQYRKSAGKGFIDIVIDSTGLKVCGNGEWHTRKHRATKRRTWRKLHLAVDATSHDIVGAELSMVMPLPI' A
#
# COMPACT_ATOMS: atom_id res chain seq x y z
N MET A 1 17.29 -11.77 2.72
CA MET A 1 16.09 -12.63 2.79
C MET A 1 15.86 -13.16 1.38
N GLN A 2 16.37 -14.35 1.08
CA GLN A 2 16.26 -14.92 -0.26
C GLN A 2 14.94 -15.68 -0.37
N TYR A 3 14.06 -15.25 -1.27
CA TYR A 3 12.81 -15.96 -1.58
C TYR A 3 13.15 -17.24 -2.32
N ARG A 4 12.98 -18.40 -1.67
CA ARG A 4 13.11 -19.71 -2.30
C ARG A 4 11.77 -20.03 -2.97
N LYS A 5 11.70 -19.88 -4.30
CA LYS A 5 10.63 -20.47 -5.11
C LYS A 5 10.59 -21.97 -4.82
N SER A 6 9.45 -22.49 -4.36
CA SER A 6 9.23 -23.93 -4.37
C SER A 6 9.17 -24.39 -5.81
N ALA A 7 9.98 -25.39 -6.16
CA ALA A 7 9.93 -26.04 -7.45
C ALA A 7 8.72 -26.99 -7.46
N GLY A 8 7.54 -26.43 -7.72
CA GLY A 8 6.28 -27.15 -7.92
C GLY A 8 5.56 -26.54 -9.12
N LYS A 9 5.52 -27.27 -10.23
CA LYS A 9 4.96 -26.85 -11.51
C LYS A 9 3.43 -26.88 -11.42
N GLY A 10 2.80 -25.73 -11.21
CA GLY A 10 1.35 -25.54 -11.19
C GLY A 10 0.99 -24.09 -11.49
N PHE A 11 -0.26 -23.85 -11.93
CA PHE A 11 -0.80 -22.50 -12.08
C PHE A 11 -0.83 -21.80 -10.72
N ILE A 12 -0.59 -20.48 -10.73
CA ILE A 12 -0.68 -19.64 -9.51
C ILE A 12 -1.86 -18.72 -9.70
N ASP A 13 -2.80 -18.77 -8.76
CA ASP A 13 -3.92 -17.83 -8.69
C ASP A 13 -3.50 -16.63 -7.85
N ILE A 14 -3.57 -15.44 -8.45
CA ILE A 14 -3.18 -14.18 -7.80
C ILE A 14 -4.46 -13.39 -7.49
N VAL A 15 -4.66 -13.07 -6.21
CA VAL A 15 -5.67 -12.12 -5.77
C VAL A 15 -5.03 -10.74 -5.70
N ILE A 16 -5.68 -9.76 -6.33
CA ILE A 16 -5.24 -8.36 -6.33
C ILE A 16 -6.34 -7.53 -5.69
N ASP A 17 -5.96 -6.75 -4.68
CA ASP A 17 -6.84 -5.74 -4.07
C ASP A 17 -6.06 -4.45 -3.80
N SER A 18 -6.81 -3.35 -3.66
CA SER A 18 -6.25 -2.03 -3.37
C SER A 18 -6.91 -1.41 -2.14
N THR A 19 -6.09 -0.91 -1.22
CA THR A 19 -6.56 -0.22 -0.02
C THR A 19 -6.08 1.24 0.03
N GLY A 20 -6.93 2.11 0.57
CA GLY A 20 -6.61 3.51 0.80
C GLY A 20 -5.84 3.70 2.11
N LEU A 21 -4.63 4.24 2.01
CA LEU A 21 -3.79 4.58 3.16
C LEU A 21 -3.73 6.09 3.37
N LYS A 22 -3.87 6.50 4.63
CA LYS A 22 -3.63 7.88 5.05
C LYS A 22 -2.16 8.05 5.41
N VAL A 23 -1.49 9.05 4.82
CA VAL A 23 -0.10 9.37 5.18
C VAL A 23 -0.09 10.17 6.47
N CYS A 24 0.23 9.52 7.57
CA CYS A 24 0.43 10.14 8.88
C CYS A 24 1.94 10.37 9.10
N GLY A 25 2.34 11.54 9.60
CA GLY A 25 3.74 11.83 9.91
C GLY A 25 3.88 12.98 10.90
N ASN A 26 5.12 13.47 11.14
CA ASN A 26 5.42 14.58 12.07
C ASN A 26 4.51 15.80 11.89
N GLY A 27 4.08 16.04 10.65
CA GLY A 27 3.13 17.10 10.31
C GLY A 27 1.80 16.98 11.05
N GLU A 28 1.19 15.80 11.18
CA GLU A 28 -0.15 15.71 11.78
C GLU A 28 -0.17 15.95 13.29
N TRP A 29 0.81 15.43 14.02
CA TRP A 29 0.95 15.69 15.46
C TRP A 29 1.28 17.16 15.72
N HIS A 30 2.21 17.73 14.93
CA HIS A 30 2.61 19.13 15.03
C HIS A 30 1.48 20.09 14.57
N THR A 31 0.72 19.75 13.53
CA THR A 31 -0.48 20.48 13.06
C THR A 31 -1.57 20.45 14.13
N ARG A 32 -1.80 19.32 14.81
CA ARG A 32 -2.78 19.23 15.91
C ARG A 32 -2.37 20.10 17.10
N LYS A 33 -1.07 20.21 17.38
CA LYS A 33 -0.53 21.01 18.50
C LYS A 33 -0.41 22.51 18.18
N HIS A 34 -0.02 22.86 16.95
CA HIS A 34 0.38 24.23 16.58
C HIS A 34 -0.48 24.85 15.46
N ARG A 35 -1.61 24.22 15.08
CA ARG A 35 -2.54 24.69 14.03
C ARG A 35 -1.87 25.02 12.68
N ALA A 36 -0.71 24.44 12.38
CA ALA A 36 -0.05 24.61 11.08
C ALA A 36 -0.75 23.75 10.03
N THR A 37 -1.50 24.34 9.10
CA THR A 37 -2.28 23.59 8.10
C THR A 37 -1.39 22.87 7.09
N LYS A 38 -1.21 21.55 7.23
CA LYS A 38 -0.63 20.69 6.19
C LYS A 38 -1.75 19.87 5.54
N ARG A 39 -1.80 19.83 4.19
CA ARG A 39 -2.82 19.06 3.46
C ARG A 39 -2.71 17.57 3.81
N ARG A 40 -3.84 16.90 4.01
CA ARG A 40 -3.90 15.44 4.17
C ARG A 40 -3.56 14.79 2.83
N THR A 41 -2.60 13.87 2.85
CA THR A 41 -2.21 13.09 1.66
C THR A 41 -2.68 11.66 1.82
N TRP A 42 -3.34 11.13 0.80
CA TRP A 42 -3.76 9.74 0.70
C TRP A 42 -2.94 9.01 -0.37
N ARG A 43 -2.68 7.72 -0.16
CA ARG A 43 -1.99 6.83 -1.08
C ARG A 43 -2.83 5.57 -1.29
N LYS A 44 -2.78 4.95 -2.45
CA LYS A 44 -3.36 3.61 -2.68
C LYS A 44 -2.25 2.57 -2.64
N LEU A 45 -2.42 1.56 -1.79
CA LEU A 45 -1.57 0.37 -1.76
C LEU A 45 -2.26 -0.73 -2.54
N HIS A 46 -1.63 -1.19 -3.61
CA HIS A 46 -2.03 -2.37 -4.37
C HIS A 46 -1.23 -3.57 -3.85
N LEU A 47 -1.92 -4.63 -3.44
CA LEU A 47 -1.30 -5.88 -2.99
C LEU A 47 -1.68 -7.01 -3.94
N ALA A 48 -0.68 -7.81 -4.31
CA ALA A 48 -0.87 -9.06 -5.03
C ALA A 48 -0.47 -10.20 -4.09
N VAL A 49 -1.39 -11.14 -3.88
CA VAL A 49 -1.24 -12.25 -2.93
C VAL A 49 -1.52 -13.56 -3.66
N ASP A 50 -0.68 -14.57 -3.43
CA ASP A 50 -0.98 -15.94 -3.86
C ASP A 50 -2.17 -16.47 -3.05
N ALA A 51 -3.25 -16.86 -3.74
CA ALA A 51 -4.49 -17.32 -3.12
C ALA A 51 -4.31 -18.56 -2.23
N THR A 52 -3.29 -19.39 -2.49
CA THR A 52 -3.08 -20.64 -1.75
C THR A 52 -2.23 -20.41 -0.51
N SER A 53 -1.03 -19.86 -0.70
CA SER A 53 -0.07 -19.66 0.40
C SER A 53 -0.37 -18.44 1.25
N HIS A 54 -1.14 -17.48 0.72
CA HIS A 54 -1.31 -16.13 1.27
C HIS A 54 0.00 -15.32 1.33
N ASP A 55 1.02 -15.74 0.58
CA ASP A 55 2.27 -14.98 0.44
C ASP A 55 2.02 -13.72 -0.40
N ILE A 56 2.62 -12.60 0.03
CA ILE A 56 2.65 -11.38 -0.77
C ILE A 56 3.66 -11.59 -1.91
N VAL A 57 3.16 -11.61 -3.14
CA VAL A 57 3.96 -11.77 -4.36
C VAL A 57 4.27 -10.45 -5.06
N GLY A 58 3.56 -9.38 -4.69
CA GLY A 58 3.81 -8.02 -5.19
C GLY A 58 3.13 -6.95 -4.35
N ALA A 59 3.74 -5.76 -4.31
CA ALA A 59 3.18 -4.59 -3.65
C ALA A 59 3.57 -3.33 -4.42
N GLU A 60 2.61 -2.43 -4.65
CA GLU A 60 2.84 -1.14 -5.30
C GLU A 60 2.09 -0.02 -4.57
N LEU A 61 2.77 1.11 -4.36
CA LEU A 61 2.16 2.30 -3.77
C LEU A 61 2.02 3.41 -4.82
N SER A 62 0.78 3.85 -5.06
CA SER A 62 0.47 4.94 -6.00
C SER A 62 -0.05 6.18 -5.27
N MET A 63 0.16 7.35 -5.88
CA MET A 63 -0.45 8.59 -5.38
C MET A 63 -1.93 8.62 -5.73
N VAL A 64 -2.79 8.93 -4.76
CA VAL A 64 -4.15 9.33 -5.11
C VAL A 64 -4.03 10.74 -5.67
N MET A 65 -4.30 10.90 -6.97
CA MET A 65 -4.35 12.21 -7.61
C MET A 65 -5.21 13.14 -6.74
N PRO A 66 -4.69 14.27 -6.25
CA PRO A 66 -5.56 15.30 -5.71
C PRO A 66 -6.43 15.77 -6.87
N LEU A 67 -7.76 15.64 -6.73
CA LEU A 67 -8.68 16.23 -7.70
C LEU A 67 -8.29 17.71 -7.89
N PRO A 68 -8.20 18.22 -9.13
CA PRO A 68 -8.03 19.64 -9.36
C PRO A 68 -9.19 20.37 -8.69
N ILE A 69 -8.84 21.36 -7.86
CA ILE A 69 -9.78 22.26 -7.19
C ILE A 69 -10.21 23.33 -8.18
#